data_AF-A0A7W3SYG2-F1
#
_entry.id   AF-A0A7W3SYG2-F1
#
_cell.length_a   1.000
_cell.length_b   1.000
_cell.length_c   1.000
_cell.angle_alpha   90.00
_cell.angle_beta   90.00
_cell.angle_gamma   90.00
#
_symmetry.space_group_name_H-M   'P 1'
#
loop_
_entity.id
_entity.type
_entity.pdbx_description
1 polymer ?
#
loop_
_entity_poly.entity_id
_entity_poly.type
_entity_poly.pdbx_seq_one_letter_code
_entity_poly.pdbx_strand_id
1 'polypeptide(L)'
;MTPEQAGKIKVIQQHYESLKCCKAQLESIILSLAGAYTEELNLILTVPSFKNIFSAIAVVSEIGVNMDVFLTAKHLCSWAGLTPSNDQSAGKRKSVLISRAGVYIKPLLVQCATAVVKSEKHPEIRNRYLQLKRRRGHKRAIIAIARMLLTAIYHILKNKQPYNPELYKKSDVRPVDREMIVEQAIQWAQAQGYTILAPGT
;
A
#
# COMPACT_ATOMS: atom_id res chain seq x y z
N MET A 1 19.37 46.90 -0.05
CA MET A 1 17.92 46.66 0.09
C MET A 1 17.23 47.98 0.29
N THR A 2 16.18 48.29 -0.47
CA THR A 2 15.41 49.52 -0.25
C THR A 2 14.52 49.39 0.99
N PRO A 3 14.14 50.49 1.66
CA PRO A 3 13.25 50.47 2.82
C PRO A 3 11.90 49.78 2.53
N GLU A 4 11.36 49.96 1.32
CA GLU A 4 10.13 49.30 0.88
C GLU A 4 10.28 47.78 0.75
N GLN A 5 11.41 47.31 0.22
CA GLN A 5 11.73 45.88 0.15
C GLN A 5 11.85 45.28 1.55
N ALA A 6 12.45 46.01 2.50
CA ALA A 6 12.55 45.59 3.90
C ALA A 6 11.17 45.46 4.56
N GLY A 7 10.26 46.42 4.32
CA GLY A 7 8.88 46.35 4.79
C GLY A 7 8.14 45.12 4.25
N LYS A 8 8.24 44.85 2.95
CA LYS A 8 7.61 43.67 2.31
C LYS A 8 8.13 42.35 2.88
N ILE A 9 9.45 42.21 3.05
CA ILE A 9 10.06 41.00 3.61
C ILE A 9 9.60 40.79 5.06
N LYS A 10 9.53 41.85 5.86
CA LYS A 10 9.06 41.77 7.26
C LYS A 10 7.64 41.20 7.34
N VAL A 11 6.73 41.68 6.49
CA VAL A 11 5.35 41.16 6.42
C VAL A 11 5.35 39.69 6.04
N ILE A 12 6.09 39.29 5.00
CA ILE A 12 6.17 37.89 4.56
C ILE A 12 6.73 36.98 5.67
N GLN A 13 7.77 37.42 6.37
CA GLN A 13 8.36 36.67 7.49
C GLN A 13 7.35 36.49 8.64
N GLN A 14 6.59 37.53 8.99
CA GLN A 14 5.57 37.44 10.03
C GLN A 14 4.46 36.43 9.66
N HIS A 15 4.01 36.43 8.41
CA HIS A 15 3.05 35.44 7.92
C HIS A 15 3.63 34.02 7.94
N TYR A 16 4.89 33.84 7.53
CA TYR A 16 5.57 32.56 7.57
C TYR A 16 5.65 31.98 8.99
N GLU A 17 6.05 32.80 9.96
CA GLU A 17 6.12 32.36 11.36
C GLU A 17 4.74 32.05 11.94
N SER A 18 3.71 32.83 11.57
CA SER A 18 2.32 32.53 11.95
C SER A 18 1.86 31.17 11.42
N LEU A 19 2.11 30.87 10.15
CA LEU A 19 1.76 29.58 9.54
C LEU A 19 2.53 28.42 10.19
N LYS A 20 3.80 28.63 10.54
CA LYS A 20 4.62 27.65 11.25
C LYS A 20 4.07 27.36 12.65
N CYS A 21 3.63 28.39 13.37
CA CYS A 21 2.96 28.26 14.66
C CYS A 21 1.66 27.46 14.54
N CYS A 22 0.77 27.84 13.61
CA CYS A 22 -0.49 27.11 13.37
C CYS A 22 -0.25 25.64 13.02
N LYS A 23 0.76 25.35 12.19
CA LYS A 23 1.14 23.97 11.86
C LYS A 23 1.54 23.18 13.11
N ALA A 24 2.41 23.74 13.96
CA ALA A 24 2.85 23.07 15.18
C ALA A 24 1.69 22.81 16.16
N GLN A 25 0.75 23.76 16.27
CA GLN A 25 -0.46 23.59 17.07
C GLN A 25 -1.33 22.43 16.55
N LEU A 26 -1.56 22.35 15.24
CA LEU A 26 -2.29 21.23 14.63
C LEU A 26 -1.57 19.90 14.82
N GLU A 27 -0.25 19.86 14.67
CA GLU A 27 0.55 18.66 14.91
C GLU A 27 0.43 18.18 16.36
N SER A 28 0.42 19.09 17.35
CA SER A 28 0.19 18.76 18.75
C SER A 28 -1.19 18.15 19.00
N ILE A 29 -2.24 18.74 18.41
CA ILE A 29 -3.62 18.22 18.50
C ILE A 29 -3.73 16.84 17.85
N ILE A 30 -3.10 16.65 16.69
CA ILE A 30 -3.10 15.35 16.00
C ILE A 30 -2.43 14.29 16.86
N LEU A 31 -1.29 14.61 17.49
CA LEU A 31 -0.57 13.68 18.36
C LEU A 31 -1.36 13.33 19.62
N SER A 32 -2.09 14.29 20.21
CA SER A 32 -2.92 14.00 21.38
C SER A 32 -4.09 13.06 21.04
N LEU A 33 -4.75 13.26 19.89
CA LEU A 33 -5.79 12.36 19.39
C LEU A 33 -5.26 10.98 19.02
N ALA A 34 -4.04 10.92 18.46
CA ALA A 34 -3.37 9.69 18.09
C ALA A 34 -2.94 8.84 19.30
N GLY A 35 -2.88 9.41 20.51
CA GLY A 35 -2.47 8.73 21.73
C GLY A 35 -3.26 7.46 22.05
N ALA A 36 -4.55 7.41 21.66
CA ALA A 36 -5.40 6.24 21.85
C ALA A 36 -5.01 5.03 20.98
N TYR A 37 -4.22 5.22 19.93
CA TYR A 37 -3.87 4.20 18.93
C TYR A 37 -2.37 3.90 18.89
N THR A 38 -1.67 4.11 20.00
CA THR A 38 -0.20 4.02 20.07
C THR A 38 0.32 2.63 19.71
N GLU A 39 -0.37 1.56 20.10
CA GLU A 39 0.02 0.19 19.75
C GLU A 39 -0.04 -0.04 18.24
N GLU A 40 -1.16 0.33 17.60
CA GLU A 40 -1.36 0.19 16.15
C GLU A 40 -0.39 1.06 15.36
N LEU A 41 -0.13 2.28 15.83
CA LEU A 41 0.86 3.17 15.22
C LEU A 41 2.26 2.58 15.29
N ASN A 42 2.67 2.05 16.44
CA ASN A 42 3.97 1.38 16.60
C ASN A 42 4.11 0.18 15.67
N LEU A 43 3.04 -0.60 15.49
CA LEU A 43 3.01 -1.70 14.54
C LEU A 43 3.16 -1.22 13.09
N ILE A 44 2.45 -0.17 12.67
CA ILE A 44 2.58 0.40 11.32
C ILE A 44 3.99 0.97 11.10
N LEU A 45 4.62 1.56 12.13
CA LEU A 45 5.98 2.09 12.05
C LEU A 45 7.04 1.00 11.76
N THR A 46 6.73 -0.28 11.99
CA THR A 46 7.60 -1.39 11.59
C THR A 46 7.61 -1.63 10.07
N VAL A 47 6.61 -1.13 9.35
CA VAL A 47 6.50 -1.30 7.90
C VAL A 47 7.57 -0.47 7.18
N PRO A 48 8.24 -1.04 6.17
CA PRO A 48 9.23 -0.30 5.38
C PRO A 48 8.70 1.04 4.85
N SER A 49 9.51 2.09 5.00
CA SER A 49 9.21 3.51 4.73
C SER A 49 8.24 4.25 5.67
N PHE A 50 7.59 3.57 6.62
CA PHE A 50 6.78 4.25 7.64
C PHE A 50 7.65 4.63 8.85
N LYS A 51 8.59 5.56 8.67
CA LYS A 51 9.44 6.04 9.79
C LYS A 51 8.87 7.24 10.51
N ASN A 52 7.99 7.98 9.86
CA ASN A 52 7.36 9.17 10.41
C ASN A 52 6.02 8.76 11.04
N ILE A 53 5.82 9.13 12.31
CA ILE A 53 4.57 8.92 13.04
C ILE A 53 3.36 9.50 12.30
N PHE A 54 3.50 10.67 11.66
CA PHE A 54 2.42 11.28 10.89
C PHE A 54 2.01 10.45 9.67
N SER A 55 2.92 9.67 9.08
CA SER A 55 2.57 8.76 7.99
C SER A 55 1.75 7.57 8.49
N ALA A 56 2.04 7.06 9.68
CA ALA A 56 1.23 6.02 10.32
C ALA A 56 -0.14 6.56 10.73
N ILE A 57 -0.18 7.77 11.33
CA ILE A 57 -1.43 8.45 11.70
C ILE A 57 -2.29 8.67 10.46
N ALA A 58 -1.72 9.15 9.35
CA ALA A 58 -2.46 9.37 8.12
C ALA A 58 -3.06 8.07 7.54
N VAL A 59 -2.42 6.92 7.73
CA VAL A 59 -3.00 5.63 7.36
C VAL A 59 -4.17 5.30 8.28
N VAL A 60 -3.97 5.37 9.60
CA VAL A 60 -5.01 5.06 10.60
C VAL A 60 -6.22 5.98 10.45
N SER A 61 -6.02 7.27 10.14
CA SER A 61 -7.10 8.21 9.92
C SER A 61 -7.94 7.89 8.69
N GLU A 62 -7.36 7.25 7.68
CA GLU A 62 -8.06 6.89 6.45
C GLU A 62 -8.78 5.54 6.54
N ILE A 63 -8.13 4.53 7.15
CA ILE A 63 -8.64 3.14 7.13
C ILE A 63 -9.23 2.68 8.47
N GLY A 64 -8.98 3.43 9.55
CA GLY A 64 -9.27 3.02 10.92
C GLY A 64 -8.30 1.96 11.47
N VAL A 65 -8.53 1.53 12.71
CA VAL A 65 -7.78 0.43 13.34
C VAL A 65 -8.47 -0.93 13.22
N ASN A 66 -9.80 -0.92 13.09
CA ASN A 66 -10.59 -2.14 12.98
C ASN A 66 -10.60 -2.67 11.54
N MET A 67 -9.90 -3.79 11.30
CA MET A 67 -9.82 -4.41 9.98
C MET A 67 -11.01 -5.29 9.61
N ASP A 68 -11.95 -5.55 10.52
CA ASP A 68 -13.16 -6.33 10.25
C ASP A 68 -14.13 -5.59 9.31
N VAL A 69 -13.99 -4.27 9.21
CA VAL A 69 -14.68 -3.43 8.21
C VAL A 69 -14.38 -3.90 6.78
N PHE A 70 -13.21 -4.51 6.56
CA PHE A 70 -12.81 -5.04 5.27
C PHE A 70 -12.71 -6.58 5.32
N LEU A 71 -13.58 -7.26 4.57
CA LEU A 71 -13.62 -8.72 4.51
C LEU A 71 -12.26 -9.35 4.15
N THR A 72 -11.50 -8.71 3.25
CA THR A 72 -10.14 -9.13 2.93
C THR A 72 -9.24 -7.93 2.62
N ALA A 73 -7.92 -8.12 2.68
CA ALA A 73 -6.94 -7.12 2.22
C ALA A 73 -7.19 -6.64 0.78
N LYS A 74 -7.78 -7.49 -0.07
CA LYS A 74 -8.12 -7.12 -1.46
C LYS A 74 -9.20 -6.05 -1.50
N HIS A 75 -10.19 -6.10 -0.59
CA HIS A 75 -11.24 -5.09 -0.47
C HIS A 75 -10.64 -3.75 -0.03
N LEU A 76 -9.77 -3.75 0.99
CA LEU A 76 -9.07 -2.53 1.41
C LEU A 76 -8.26 -1.92 0.25
N CYS A 77 -7.50 -2.74 -0.49
CA CYS A 77 -6.74 -2.26 -1.64
C CYS A 77 -7.63 -1.69 -2.75
N SER A 78 -8.83 -2.25 -2.93
CA SER A 78 -9.79 -1.76 -3.91
C SER A 78 -10.40 -0.43 -3.49
N TRP A 79 -10.75 -0.31 -2.20
CA TRP A 79 -11.25 0.91 -1.60
C TRP A 79 -10.22 2.05 -1.69
N ALA A 80 -8.94 1.75 -1.44
CA ALA A 80 -7.83 2.70 -1.58
C ALA A 80 -7.47 3.04 -3.05
N GLY A 81 -8.17 2.47 -4.04
CA GLY A 81 -7.92 2.75 -5.46
C GLY A 81 -6.59 2.21 -6.01
N LEU A 82 -6.01 1.19 -5.37
CA LEU A 82 -4.76 0.54 -5.79
C LEU A 82 -4.99 -0.67 -6.72
N THR A 83 -6.23 -0.89 -7.12
CA THR A 83 -6.63 -1.96 -8.05
C THR A 83 -7.05 -1.41 -9.39
N PRO A 84 -6.81 -2.16 -10.48
CA PRO A 84 -7.48 -1.90 -11.75
C PRO A 84 -8.99 -1.93 -11.56
N SER A 85 -9.70 -1.00 -12.20
CA SER A 85 -11.16 -1.02 -12.26
C SER A 85 -11.64 -2.13 -13.21
N ASN A 86 -12.77 -2.75 -12.89
CA ASN A 86 -13.45 -3.68 -13.76
C ASN A 86 -14.61 -2.96 -14.46
N ASP A 87 -14.30 -2.18 -15.50
CA ASP A 87 -15.30 -1.44 -16.28
C ASP A 87 -15.72 -2.27 -17.50
N GLN A 88 -16.86 -2.96 -17.36
CA GLN A 88 -17.46 -3.78 -18.41
C GLN A 88 -18.94 -3.41 -18.58
N SER A 89 -19.37 -3.20 -19.82
CA SER A 89 -20.78 -3.00 -20.15
C SER A 89 -21.12 -3.80 -21.40
N ALA A 90 -22.26 -4.50 -21.39
CA ALA A 90 -22.73 -5.32 -22.51
C ALA A 90 -21.63 -6.26 -23.05
N GLY A 91 -20.90 -6.93 -22.15
CA GLY A 91 -19.81 -7.87 -22.51
C GLY A 91 -18.50 -7.23 -22.95
N LYS A 92 -18.46 -5.93 -23.29
CA LYS A 92 -17.24 -5.23 -23.73
C LYS A 92 -16.45 -4.68 -22.55
N ARG A 93 -15.16 -5.02 -22.47
CA ARG A 93 -14.21 -4.45 -21.51
C ARG A 93 -13.79 -3.06 -21.98
N LYS A 94 -13.98 -2.05 -21.13
CA LYS A 94 -13.56 -0.67 -21.37
C LYS A 94 -12.17 -0.43 -20.77
N SER A 95 -12.10 0.36 -19.71
CA SER A 95 -10.86 0.81 -19.11
C SER A 95 -10.36 -0.15 -18.03
N VAL A 96 -9.05 -0.44 -18.04
CA VAL A 96 -8.35 -1.22 -17.00
C VAL A 96 -7.49 -0.28 -16.13
N LEU A 97 -7.83 1.02 -16.12
CA LEU A 97 -7.14 2.01 -15.30
C LEU A 97 -7.46 1.79 -13.81
N ILE A 98 -6.54 2.24 -12.96
CA ILE A 98 -6.78 2.28 -11.52
C ILE A 98 -7.83 3.34 -11.18
N SER A 99 -8.60 3.08 -10.12
CA SER A 99 -9.62 4.01 -9.66
C SER A 99 -9.03 5.35 -9.17
N ARG A 100 -9.82 6.43 -9.30
CA ARG A 100 -9.51 7.73 -8.69
C ARG A 100 -9.71 7.74 -7.17
N ALA A 101 -10.29 6.68 -6.59
CA ALA A 101 -10.49 6.51 -5.14
C ALA A 101 -9.19 6.60 -4.31
N GLY A 102 -9.33 6.81 -3.00
CA GLY A 102 -8.21 6.95 -2.06
C GLY A 102 -7.43 8.24 -2.26
N VAL A 103 -8.12 9.39 -2.31
CA VAL A 103 -7.51 10.70 -2.65
C VAL A 103 -6.33 11.05 -1.73
N TYR A 104 -6.39 10.69 -0.45
CA TYR A 104 -5.32 10.97 0.52
C TYR A 104 -4.39 9.77 0.73
N ILE A 105 -4.93 8.58 0.95
CA ILE A 105 -4.11 7.37 1.22
C ILE A 105 -3.25 6.93 0.03
N LYS A 106 -3.75 7.05 -1.21
CA LYS A 106 -3.02 6.57 -2.40
C LYS A 106 -1.77 7.39 -2.68
N PRO A 107 -1.79 8.74 -2.70
CA PRO A 107 -0.56 9.53 -2.81
C PRO A 107 0.46 9.21 -1.71
N LEU A 108 0.00 9.06 -0.45
CA LEU A 108 0.87 8.69 0.66
C LEU A 108 1.57 7.35 0.40
N LEU A 109 0.81 6.31 0.04
CA LEU A 109 1.38 5.00 -0.26
C LEU A 109 2.31 5.00 -1.47
N VAL A 110 2.03 5.82 -2.48
CA VAL A 110 2.90 6.01 -3.64
C VAL A 110 4.23 6.67 -3.25
N GLN A 111 4.20 7.67 -2.35
CA GLN A 111 5.40 8.30 -1.80
C GLN A 111 6.22 7.28 -0.98
N CYS A 112 5.58 6.54 -0.07
CA CYS A 112 6.21 5.48 0.70
C CYS A 112 6.83 4.41 -0.22
N ALA A 113 6.08 3.91 -1.21
CA ALA A 113 6.59 2.93 -2.16
C ALA A 113 7.79 3.46 -2.94
N THR A 114 7.76 4.71 -3.39
CA THR A 114 8.88 5.36 -4.10
C THR A 114 10.11 5.49 -3.21
N ALA A 115 9.93 5.76 -1.92
CA ALA A 115 11.01 5.81 -0.95
C ALA A 115 11.60 4.42 -0.67
N VAL A 116 10.77 3.38 -0.47
CA VAL A 116 11.25 2.02 -0.19
C VAL A 116 12.11 1.51 -1.34
N VAL A 117 11.65 1.65 -2.59
CA VAL A 117 12.34 1.05 -3.75
C VAL A 117 13.70 1.68 -4.05
N LYS A 118 13.97 2.88 -3.53
CA LYS A 118 15.27 3.54 -3.61
C LYS A 118 16.23 3.07 -2.51
N SER A 119 15.70 2.50 -1.42
CA SER A 119 16.50 2.04 -0.29
C SER A 119 17.03 0.62 -0.53
N GLU A 120 18.26 0.36 -0.08
CA GLU A 120 18.88 -0.98 -0.10
C GLU A 120 18.54 -1.81 1.14
N LYS A 121 17.90 -1.19 2.15
CA LYS A 121 17.58 -1.84 3.44
C LYS A 121 16.50 -2.92 3.34
N HIS A 122 15.70 -2.90 2.28
CA HIS A 122 14.56 -3.78 2.08
C HIS A 122 14.68 -4.50 0.73
N PRO A 123 15.64 -5.44 0.59
CA PRO A 123 15.88 -6.14 -0.67
C PRO A 123 14.65 -6.93 -1.14
N GLU A 124 13.82 -7.44 -0.24
CA GLU A 124 12.58 -8.14 -0.55
C GLU A 124 11.60 -7.27 -1.35
N ILE A 125 11.48 -5.99 -1.01
CA ILE A 125 10.60 -5.05 -1.71
C ILE A 125 11.26 -4.56 -2.99
N ARG A 126 12.56 -4.25 -2.93
CA ARG A 126 13.33 -3.73 -4.07
C ARG A 126 13.42 -4.75 -5.20
N ASN A 127 13.70 -6.01 -4.90
CA ASN A 127 13.80 -7.07 -5.90
C ASN A 127 12.46 -7.28 -6.61
N ARG A 128 11.37 -7.35 -5.85
CA ARG A 128 10.01 -7.42 -6.41
C ARG A 128 9.70 -6.25 -7.32
N TYR A 129 10.05 -5.03 -6.90
CA TYR A 129 9.91 -3.83 -7.71
C TYR A 129 10.70 -3.92 -9.01
N LEU A 130 11.97 -4.34 -8.98
CA LEU A 130 12.81 -4.46 -10.17
C LEU A 130 12.24 -5.47 -11.18
N GLN A 131 11.77 -6.62 -10.70
CA GLN A 131 11.13 -7.64 -11.54
C GLN A 131 9.85 -7.09 -12.20
N LEU A 132 9.01 -6.40 -11.44
CA LEU A 132 7.78 -5.78 -11.95
C LEU A 132 8.08 -4.63 -12.91
N LYS A 133 9.06 -3.79 -12.61
CA LYS A 133 9.50 -2.68 -13.45
C LYS A 133 9.95 -3.19 -14.81
N ARG A 134 10.76 -4.26 -14.84
CA ARG A 134 11.22 -4.90 -16.08
C ARG A 134 10.06 -5.39 -16.96
N ARG A 135 8.99 -5.94 -16.35
CA ARG A 135 7.86 -6.55 -17.08
C ARG A 135 6.73 -5.59 -17.43
N ARG A 136 6.49 -4.55 -16.62
CA ARG A 136 5.26 -3.72 -16.67
C ARG A 136 5.54 -2.21 -16.68
N GLY A 137 6.79 -1.79 -16.50
CA GLY A 137 7.18 -0.38 -16.41
C GLY A 137 7.08 0.22 -15.01
N HIS A 138 7.70 1.39 -14.83
CA HIS A 138 7.91 2.03 -13.53
C HIS A 138 6.61 2.36 -12.78
N LYS A 139 5.67 3.08 -13.43
CA LYS A 139 4.42 3.52 -12.77
C LYS A 139 3.60 2.36 -12.22
N ARG A 140 3.47 1.28 -13.02
CA ARG A 140 2.74 0.07 -12.61
C ARG A 140 3.44 -0.69 -11.50
N ALA A 141 4.77 -0.72 -11.51
CA ALA A 141 5.55 -1.34 -10.44
C ALA A 141 5.38 -0.60 -9.10
N ILE A 142 5.40 0.74 -9.10
CA ILE A 142 5.17 1.53 -7.87
C ILE A 142 3.79 1.27 -7.27
N ILE A 143 2.73 1.25 -8.08
CA ILE A 143 1.38 0.93 -7.61
C ILE A 143 1.30 -0.49 -7.03
N ALA A 144 1.99 -1.46 -7.64
CA ALA A 144 2.04 -2.82 -7.12
C ALA A 144 2.76 -2.89 -5.75
N ILE A 145 3.84 -2.12 -5.56
CA ILE A 145 4.50 -2.01 -4.24
C ILE A 145 3.60 -1.29 -3.23
N ALA A 146 2.93 -0.21 -3.60
CA ALA A 146 1.96 0.47 -2.73
C ALA A 146 0.84 -0.48 -2.27
N ARG A 147 0.30 -1.30 -3.19
CA ARG A 147 -0.68 -2.34 -2.88
C ARG A 147 -0.12 -3.39 -1.92
N MET A 148 1.14 -3.79 -2.10
CA MET A 148 1.81 -4.75 -1.22
C MET A 148 1.99 -4.18 0.20
N LEU A 149 2.41 -2.91 0.33
CA LEU A 149 2.55 -2.23 1.62
C LEU A 149 1.20 -2.14 2.35
N LEU A 150 0.14 -1.76 1.64
CA LEU A 150 -1.21 -1.70 2.23
C LEU A 150 -1.73 -3.08 2.64
N THR A 151 -1.41 -4.12 1.86
CA THR A 151 -1.72 -5.52 2.21
C THR A 151 -0.97 -5.93 3.48
N ALA A 152 0.29 -5.51 3.64
CA ALA A 152 1.06 -5.76 4.86
C ALA A 152 0.39 -5.08 6.06
N ILE A 153 0.04 -3.81 5.94
CA ILE A 153 -0.63 -3.03 6.99
C ILE A 153 -1.94 -3.71 7.43
N TYR A 154 -2.77 -4.18 6.48
CA TYR A 154 -4.00 -4.91 6.81
C TYR A 154 -3.73 -6.11 7.72
N HIS A 155 -2.75 -6.94 7.38
CA HIS A 155 -2.43 -8.14 8.17
C HIS A 155 -1.76 -7.81 9.50
N ILE A 156 -0.94 -6.76 9.54
CA ILE A 156 -0.29 -6.27 10.76
C ILE A 156 -1.35 -5.79 11.77
N LEU A 157 -2.32 -4.98 11.32
CA LEU A 157 -3.40 -4.49 12.17
C LEU A 157 -4.35 -5.62 12.59
N LYS A 158 -4.67 -6.54 11.66
CA LYS A 158 -5.57 -7.66 11.95
C LYS A 158 -4.96 -8.67 12.92
N ASN A 159 -3.68 -9.01 12.77
CA ASN A 159 -3.02 -10.04 13.56
C ASN A 159 -2.26 -9.48 14.77
N LYS A 160 -2.14 -8.15 14.88
CA LYS A 160 -1.33 -7.44 15.89
C LYS A 160 0.13 -7.90 15.94
N GLN A 161 0.72 -8.17 14.77
CA GLN A 161 2.10 -8.64 14.64
C GLN A 161 2.93 -7.65 13.82
N PRO A 162 4.22 -7.45 14.16
CA PRO A 162 5.08 -6.52 13.43
C PRO A 162 5.38 -7.02 12.01
N TYR A 163 5.83 -6.11 11.15
CA TYR A 163 6.21 -6.43 9.78
C TYR A 163 7.30 -7.50 9.74
N ASN A 164 7.05 -8.58 8.99
CA ASN A 164 8.01 -9.67 8.79
C ASN A 164 8.49 -9.71 7.32
N PRO A 165 9.77 -9.37 7.04
CA PRO A 165 10.35 -9.41 5.69
C PRO A 165 10.35 -10.81 5.04
N GLU A 166 10.45 -11.89 5.84
CA GLU A 166 10.59 -13.26 5.33
C GLU A 166 9.36 -13.72 4.54
N LEU A 167 8.18 -13.22 4.89
CA LEU A 167 6.93 -13.50 4.17
C LEU A 167 6.96 -13.00 2.73
N TYR A 168 7.72 -11.93 2.46
CA TYR A 168 7.79 -11.30 1.14
C TYR A 168 8.92 -11.86 0.29
N LYS A 169 10.00 -12.36 0.90
CA LYS A 169 11.10 -13.05 0.18
C LYS A 169 10.63 -14.31 -0.55
N LYS A 170 9.77 -15.12 0.07
CA LYS A 170 9.30 -16.40 -0.50
C LYS A 170 8.34 -16.24 -1.69
N SER A 171 7.63 -15.10 -1.77
CA SER A 171 6.53 -14.93 -2.73
C SER A 171 6.95 -14.77 -4.20
N ASP A 172 8.23 -14.50 -4.48
CA ASP A 172 8.75 -14.28 -5.84
C ASP A 172 9.29 -15.55 -6.51
N VAL A 173 9.45 -16.66 -5.77
CA VAL A 173 9.85 -17.95 -6.36
C VAL A 173 8.58 -18.67 -6.82
N ARG A 174 8.45 -18.96 -8.12
CA ARG A 174 7.40 -19.91 -8.56
C ARG A 174 7.69 -21.23 -7.85
N PRO A 175 6.74 -21.83 -7.12
CA PRO A 175 6.92 -23.19 -6.61
C PRO A 175 7.25 -24.08 -7.81
N VAL A 176 8.46 -24.62 -7.83
CA VAL A 176 8.99 -25.45 -8.94
C VAL A 176 8.32 -26.82 -8.87
N ASP A 177 8.15 -27.32 -7.65
CA ASP A 177 7.47 -28.58 -7.37
C ASP A 177 6.17 -28.29 -6.61
N ARG A 178 5.04 -28.39 -7.32
CA ARG A 178 3.71 -28.32 -6.70
C ARG A 178 3.18 -29.73 -6.58
N GLU A 179 3.11 -30.22 -5.36
CA GLU A 179 2.37 -31.43 -5.05
C GLU A 179 0.88 -31.06 -5.03
N MET A 180 0.07 -31.81 -5.78
CA MET A 180 -1.37 -31.65 -5.82
C MET A 180 -1.98 -33.05 -5.74
N ILE A 181 -2.97 -33.21 -4.86
CA ILE A 181 -3.67 -34.49 -4.67
C ILE A 181 -4.35 -34.85 -6.00
N VAL A 182 -4.37 -36.13 -6.37
CA VAL A 182 -4.95 -36.62 -7.63
C VAL A 182 -6.39 -36.12 -7.82
N GLU A 183 -7.20 -36.13 -6.75
CA GLU A 183 -8.56 -35.61 -6.77
C GLU A 183 -8.63 -34.10 -7.07
N GLN A 184 -7.75 -33.30 -6.47
CA GLN A 184 -7.65 -31.87 -6.75
C GLN A 184 -7.17 -31.61 -8.18
N ALA A 185 -6.29 -32.46 -8.72
CA ALA A 185 -5.84 -32.39 -10.09
C ALA A 185 -6.98 -32.66 -11.08
N ILE A 186 -7.80 -33.67 -10.78
CA ILE A 186 -8.99 -34.03 -11.54
C ILE A 186 -10.00 -32.88 -11.52
N GLN A 187 -10.32 -32.33 -10.35
CA GLN A 187 -11.23 -31.19 -10.21
C GLN A 187 -10.73 -29.95 -10.95
N TRP A 188 -9.43 -29.67 -10.85
CA TRP A 188 -8.82 -28.55 -11.57
C TRP A 188 -8.93 -28.74 -13.09
N ALA A 189 -8.64 -29.93 -13.61
CA ALA A 189 -8.72 -30.23 -15.02
C ALA A 189 -10.18 -30.13 -15.54
N GLN A 190 -11.15 -30.66 -14.79
CA GLN A 190 -12.57 -30.50 -15.11
C GLN A 190 -13.02 -29.04 -15.10
N ALA A 191 -12.57 -28.24 -14.13
CA ALA A 191 -12.86 -26.80 -14.06
C ALA A 191 -12.25 -26.00 -15.23
N GLN A 192 -11.18 -26.51 -15.85
CA GLN A 192 -10.61 -25.97 -17.08
C GLN A 192 -11.26 -26.54 -18.36
N GLY A 193 -12.24 -27.44 -18.23
CA GLY A 193 -13.01 -28.01 -19.34
C GLY A 193 -12.43 -29.28 -19.95
N TYR A 194 -11.46 -29.95 -19.29
CA TYR A 194 -10.92 -31.22 -19.74
C TYR A 194 -11.80 -32.40 -19.30
N THR A 195 -12.11 -33.30 -20.22
CA THR A 195 -12.74 -34.59 -19.92
C THR A 195 -11.63 -35.62 -19.64
N ILE A 196 -11.64 -36.18 -18.44
CA ILE A 196 -10.61 -37.12 -18.00
C ILE A 196 -11.01 -38.53 -18.43
N LEU A 197 -10.23 -39.11 -19.33
CA LEU A 197 -10.39 -40.49 -19.77
C LEU A 197 -9.43 -41.37 -18.96
N ALA A 198 -9.93 -42.44 -18.36
CA ALA A 198 -9.06 -43.43 -17.75
C ALA A 198 -8.21 -44.11 -18.84
N PRO A 199 -6.94 -44.45 -18.58
CA PRO A 199 -6.12 -45.15 -19.57
C PRO A 199 -6.81 -46.47 -19.92
N GLY A 200 -7.05 -46.68 -21.21
CA GLY A 200 -7.58 -47.94 -21.72
C GLY A 200 -6.63 -49.08 -21.37
N THR A 201 -7.19 -50.10 -20.73
CA THR A 201 -6.54 -51.37 -20.40
C THR A 201 -6.12 -52.13 -21.64
#